data_AF-A0A8T4R801-F1
#
_entry.id   AF-A0A8T4R801-F1
#
_cell.length_a   1.000
_cell.length_b   1.000
_cell.length_c   1.000
_cell.angle_alpha   90.00
_cell.angle_beta   90.00
_cell.angle_gamma   90.00
#
_symmetry.space_group_name_H-M   'P 1'
#
loop_
_entity.id
_entity.type
_entity.pdbx_description
1 polymer ?
#
loop_
_entity_poly.entity_id
_entity_poly.type
_entity_poly.pdbx_seq_one_letter_code
_entity_poly.pdbx_strand_id
1 'polypeptide(L)'
;MERKKLTLYLFGLIYAISLGSLVYIAPEKKELWFFLEIISLPSIYMIGYEILMHKQKRGFGKDTHKIMEEVNKLKNYTDILISENKKLKEENNFIKKGIKKRK
;
A
#
# COMPACT_ATOMS: atom_id res chain seq x y z
N MET A 1 -7.46 -5.43 -7.23
CA MET A 1 -6.09 -5.74 -7.70
C MET A 1 -6.12 -6.78 -8.82
N GLU A 2 -6.97 -7.81 -8.71
CA GLU A 2 -7.13 -8.89 -9.70
C GLU A 2 -7.48 -8.42 -11.11
N ARG A 3 -8.44 -7.49 -11.27
CA ARG A 3 -8.82 -6.96 -12.60
C ARG A 3 -7.65 -6.38 -13.39
N LYS A 4 -6.67 -5.73 -12.72
CA LYS A 4 -5.51 -5.13 -13.39
C LYS A 4 -4.44 -6.16 -13.77
N LYS A 5 -4.26 -7.20 -12.94
CA LYS A 5 -3.45 -8.36 -13.32
C LYS A 5 -4.05 -9.03 -14.55
N LEU A 6 -5.38 -9.23 -14.56
CA LEU A 6 -6.11 -9.77 -15.71
C LEU A 6 -5.90 -8.93 -16.98
N THR A 7 -5.96 -7.60 -16.89
CA THR A 7 -5.70 -6.71 -18.04
C THR A 7 -4.27 -6.86 -18.57
N LEU A 8 -3.28 -6.97 -17.69
CA LEU A 8 -1.88 -7.16 -18.10
C LEU A 8 -1.67 -8.52 -18.78
N TYR A 9 -2.30 -9.57 -18.25
CA TYR A 9 -2.30 -10.90 -18.86
C TYR A 9 -2.98 -10.89 -20.23
N LEU A 10 -4.15 -10.25 -20.35
CA LEU A 10 -4.85 -10.12 -21.62
C LEU A 10 -4.03 -9.34 -22.66
N PHE A 11 -3.36 -8.27 -22.24
CA PHE A 11 -2.48 -7.51 -23.12
C PHE A 11 -1.30 -8.37 -23.62
N GLY A 12 -0.62 -9.08 -22.73
CA GLY A 12 0.46 -10.00 -23.10
C GLY A 12 -0.01 -11.13 -24.03
N LEU A 13 -1.21 -11.66 -23.80
CA LEU A 13 -1.82 -12.70 -24.63
C LEU A 13 -2.14 -12.19 -26.05
N ILE A 14 -2.79 -11.03 -26.16
CA ILE A 14 -3.10 -10.40 -27.45
C ILE A 14 -1.81 -10.08 -28.22
N TYR A 15 -0.80 -9.58 -27.52
CA TYR A 15 0.50 -9.27 -28.09
C TYR A 15 1.22 -10.52 -28.64
N ALA A 16 1.26 -11.61 -27.88
CA ALA A 16 1.82 -12.89 -28.32
C ALA A 16 1.06 -13.46 -29.53
N ILE A 17 -0.28 -13.43 -29.51
CA ILE A 17 -1.10 -13.89 -30.65
C ILE A 17 -0.82 -13.03 -31.90
N SER A 18 -0.66 -11.72 -31.74
CA SER A 18 -0.38 -10.81 -32.86
C SER A 18 0.99 -11.09 -33.48
N LEU A 19 2.03 -11.25 -32.66
CA LEU A 19 3.38 -11.59 -33.13
C LEU A 19 3.45 -12.99 -33.75
N GLY A 20 2.81 -13.98 -33.12
CA GLY A 20 2.69 -15.32 -33.67
C GLY A 20 1.97 -15.33 -35.02
N SER A 21 0.94 -14.49 -35.19
CA SER A 21 0.24 -14.33 -36.47
C SER A 21 1.15 -13.70 -37.54
N LEU A 22 2.03 -12.78 -37.17
CA LEU A 22 3.02 -12.19 -38.09
C LEU A 22 4.05 -13.21 -38.61
N VAL A 23 4.37 -14.25 -37.83
CA VAL A 23 5.22 -15.36 -38.28
C VAL A 23 4.60 -16.08 -39.49
N TYR A 24 3.27 -16.23 -39.50
CA TYR A 24 2.55 -16.86 -40.62
C TYR A 24 2.40 -15.93 -41.84
N ILE A 25 2.26 -14.62 -41.62
CA ILE A 25 2.08 -13.64 -42.70
C ILE A 25 3.39 -13.33 -43.42
N ALA A 26 4.52 -13.27 -42.70
CA ALA A 26 5.83 -12.97 -43.25
C ALA A 26 6.86 -14.05 -42.84
N PRO A 27 6.74 -15.28 -43.37
CA PRO A 27 7.55 -16.43 -42.95
C PRO A 27 9.05 -16.26 -43.25
N GLU A 28 9.37 -15.45 -44.26
CA GLU A 28 10.74 -15.05 -44.61
C GLU A 28 11.45 -14.22 -43.52
N LYS A 29 10.71 -13.69 -42.54
CA LYS A 29 11.25 -13.00 -41.36
C LYS A 29 10.89 -13.70 -40.05
N LYS A 30 10.51 -14.99 -40.08
CA LYS A 30 10.06 -15.75 -38.90
C LYS A 30 11.01 -15.63 -37.70
N GLU A 31 12.32 -15.70 -37.93
CA GLU A 31 13.33 -15.67 -36.87
C GLU A 31 13.34 -14.31 -36.19
N LEU A 32 13.23 -13.23 -36.95
CA LEU A 32 13.15 -11.86 -36.42
C LEU A 32 11.92 -11.69 -35.51
N TRP A 33 10.76 -12.23 -35.92
CA TRP A 33 9.53 -12.13 -35.14
C TRP A 33 9.61 -12.94 -33.85
N PHE A 34 10.18 -14.15 -33.89
CA PHE A 34 10.44 -14.94 -32.68
C PHE A 34 11.45 -14.26 -31.74
N PHE A 35 12.52 -13.68 -32.28
CA PHE A 35 13.46 -12.90 -31.48
C PHE A 35 12.79 -11.70 -30.81
N LEU A 36 11.94 -10.97 -31.54
CA LEU A 36 11.18 -9.86 -30.98
C LEU A 36 10.26 -10.34 -29.85
N GLU A 37 9.56 -11.45 -30.05
CA GLU A 37 8.65 -12.03 -29.06
C GLU A 37 9.41 -12.45 -27.78
N ILE A 38 10.54 -13.15 -27.92
CA ILE A 38 11.38 -13.60 -26.80
C ILE A 38 11.94 -12.43 -25.99
N ILE A 39 12.32 -11.33 -26.64
CA ILE A 39 12.88 -10.16 -25.96
C ILE A 39 11.78 -9.31 -25.31
N SER A 40 10.66 -9.11 -26.00
CA SER A 40 9.63 -8.16 -25.58
C SER A 40 8.68 -8.71 -24.51
N LEU A 41 8.36 -10.00 -24.51
CA LEU A 41 7.49 -10.62 -23.49
C LEU A 41 8.03 -10.44 -22.05
N PRO A 42 9.31 -10.76 -21.76
CA PRO A 42 9.90 -10.52 -20.45
C PRO A 42 9.90 -9.04 -20.07
N SER A 43 10.19 -8.13 -21.01
CA SER A 43 10.17 -6.68 -20.75
C SER A 43 8.77 -6.17 -20.40
N ILE A 44 7.75 -6.58 -21.15
CA ILE A 44 6.35 -6.22 -20.88
C ILE A 44 5.92 -6.75 -19.51
N TYR A 45 6.31 -7.98 -19.18
CA TYR A 45 6.01 -8.59 -17.89
C TYR A 45 6.68 -7.83 -16.73
N MET A 46 7.98 -7.52 -16.85
CA MET A 46 8.74 -6.79 -15.83
C MET A 46 8.20 -5.38 -15.60
N ILE A 47 7.96 -4.62 -16.67
CA ILE A 47 7.40 -3.26 -16.59
C ILE A 47 6.00 -3.30 -15.94
N GLY A 48 5.15 -4.25 -16.37
CA GLY A 48 3.82 -4.41 -15.82
C GLY A 48 3.83 -4.78 -14.32
N TYR A 49 4.76 -5.65 -13.92
CA TYR A 49 4.95 -6.04 -12.53
C TYR A 49 5.43 -4.86 -11.67
N GLU A 50 6.40 -4.09 -12.16
CA GLU A 50 6.94 -2.93 -11.46
C GLU A 50 5.88 -1.84 -11.25
N ILE A 51 5.05 -1.56 -12.27
CA ILE A 51 3.93 -0.62 -12.16
C ILE A 51 2.90 -1.07 -11.12
N LEU A 52 2.58 -2.36 -11.08
CA LEU A 52 1.66 -2.93 -10.09
C LEU A 52 2.22 -2.80 -8.67
N MET A 53 3.48 -3.16 -8.47
CA MET A 53 4.15 -3.12 -7.17
C MET A 53 4.36 -1.69 -6.66
N HIS A 54 4.73 -0.76 -7.54
CA HIS A 54 4.92 0.65 -7.17
C HIS A 54 3.62 1.29 -6.70
N LYS A 55 2.49 0.98 -7.34
CA LYS A 55 1.17 1.45 -6.90
C LYS A 55 0.74 0.80 -5.58
N GLN A 56 1.06 -0.47 -5.37
CA GLN A 56 0.78 -1.16 -4.10
C GLN A 56 1.58 -0.55 -2.94
N LYS A 57 2.88 -0.26 -3.13
CA LYS A 57 3.70 0.45 -2.13
C LYS A 57 3.13 1.82 -1.78
N ARG A 58 2.65 2.58 -2.77
CA ARG A 58 1.97 3.88 -2.53
C ARG A 58 0.66 3.72 -1.74
N GLY A 59 -0.10 2.65 -1.99
CA GLY A 59 -1.30 2.32 -1.21
C GLY A 59 -0.97 2.06 0.25
N PHE A 60 -0.04 1.14 0.51
CA PHE A 60 0.45 0.85 1.86
C PHE A 60 1.02 2.09 2.57
N GLY A 61 1.75 2.95 1.84
CA GLY A 61 2.27 4.21 2.38
C GLY A 61 1.18 5.17 2.86
N LYS A 62 0.03 5.22 2.18
CA LYS A 62 -1.11 6.04 2.61
C LYS A 62 -1.81 5.45 3.82
N ASP A 63 -2.02 4.14 3.82
CA ASP A 63 -2.70 3.46 4.94
C ASP A 63 -1.86 3.52 6.22
N THR A 64 -0.55 3.33 6.11
CA THR A 64 0.39 3.48 7.23
C THR A 64 0.41 4.91 7.77
N HIS A 65 0.39 5.92 6.89
CA HIS A 65 0.34 7.31 7.34
C HIS A 65 -0.95 7.63 8.09
N LYS A 66 -2.10 7.09 7.63
CA LYS A 66 -3.39 7.26 8.30
C LYS A 66 -3.42 6.61 9.68
N ILE A 67 -2.93 5.36 9.78
CA ILE A 67 -2.80 4.65 11.06
C ILE A 67 -1.89 5.43 12.02
N MET A 68 -0.77 5.96 11.53
CA MET A 68 0.16 6.75 12.34
C MET A 68 -0.47 8.05 12.86
N GLU A 69 -1.33 8.69 12.06
CA GLU A 69 -2.09 9.86 12.50
C GLU A 69 -3.13 9.51 13.58
N GLU A 70 -3.82 8.38 13.44
CA GLU A 70 -4.76 7.88 14.46
C GLU A 70 -4.03 7.52 15.76
N VAL A 71 -2.86 6.87 15.69
CA VAL A 71 -2.03 6.57 16.86
C VAL A 71 -1.57 7.84 17.56
N ASN A 72 -1.18 8.88 16.81
CA ASN A 72 -0.79 10.17 17.38
C ASN A 72 -1.97 10.84 18.10
N LYS A 73 -3.18 10.80 17.53
CA LYS A 73 -4.38 11.32 18.18
C LYS A 73 -4.69 10.57 19.48
N LEU A 74 -4.58 9.24 19.45
CA LEU A 74 -4.80 8.40 20.63
C LEU A 74 -3.77 8.68 21.73
N LYS A 75 -2.51 8.88 21.36
CA LYS A 75 -1.46 9.26 22.30
C LYS A 75 -1.77 10.59 22.98
N ASN A 76 -2.12 11.62 22.21
CA ASN A 76 -2.49 12.92 22.75
C ASN A 76 -3.69 12.83 23.71
N TYR A 77 -4.71 12.04 23.35
CA TYR A 77 -5.86 11.82 24.22
C TYR A 77 -5.47 11.12 25.53
N THR A 78 -4.55 10.15 25.45
CA THR A 78 -4.01 9.46 26.61
C THR A 78 -3.24 10.41 27.52
N ASP A 79 -2.42 11.29 26.95
CA ASP A 79 -1.67 12.31 27.71
C ASP A 79 -2.60 13.28 28.44
N ILE A 80 -3.70 13.71 27.79
CA ILE A 80 -4.74 14.54 28.41
C ILE A 80 -5.38 13.81 29.60
N LEU A 81 -5.82 12.56 29.41
CA LEU A 81 -6.42 11.77 30.47
C LEU A 81 -5.47 11.56 31.66
N ILE A 82 -4.18 11.31 31.40
CA ILE A 82 -3.17 11.20 32.47
C ILE A 82 -3.07 12.51 33.26
N SER A 83 -3.10 13.66 32.56
CA SER A 83 -3.02 14.98 33.19
C SER A 83 -4.26 15.28 34.05
N GLU A 84 -5.46 14.98 33.56
CA GLU A 84 -6.70 15.15 34.32
C GLU A 84 -6.75 14.24 35.54
N ASN A 85 -6.31 12.99 35.39
CA ASN A 85 -6.28 12.03 36.48
C ASN A 85 -5.28 12.44 37.58
N LYS A 86 -4.15 13.08 37.21
CA LYS A 86 -3.24 13.71 38.18
C LYS A 86 -3.93 14.84 38.95
N LYS A 87 -4.62 15.77 38.26
CA LYS A 87 -5.35 16.87 38.90
C LYS A 87 -6.41 16.35 39.87
N LEU A 88 -7.22 15.37 39.45
CA LEU A 88 -8.25 14.76 40.29
C LEU A 88 -7.66 14.05 41.53
N LYS A 89 -6.48 13.44 41.43
CA LYS A 89 -5.78 12.87 42.59
C LYS A 89 -5.29 13.95 43.56
N GLU A 90 -4.79 15.07 43.05
CA GLU A 90 -4.36 16.20 43.86
C GLU A 90 -5.54 16.83 44.61
N GLU A 91 -6.66 17.08 43.92
CA GLU A 91 -7.90 17.57 44.51
C GLU A 91 -8.42 16.63 45.61
N ASN A 92 -8.49 15.33 45.34
CA ASN A 92 -8.90 14.33 46.34
C ASN A 92 -7.98 14.32 47.58
N ASN A 93 -6.67 14.44 47.38
CA ASN A 93 -5.72 14.51 48.49
C ASN A 93 -5.89 15.79 49.31
N PHE A 94 -6.21 16.91 48.67
CA PHE A 94 -6.49 18.18 49.35
C PHE A 94 -7.75 18.08 50.21
N ILE A 95 -8.84 17.51 49.65
CA ILE A 95 -10.10 17.28 50.37
C ILE A 95 -9.88 16.34 51.56
N LYS A 96 -9.18 15.21 51.38
CA LYS A 96 -8.86 14.28 52.48
C LYS A 96 -8.06 14.94 53.60
N LYS A 97 -7.10 15.81 53.28
CA LYS A 97 -6.34 16.58 54.28
C LYS A 97 -7.20 17.62 55.00
N GLY A 98 -8.12 18.28 54.28
CA GLY A 98 -9.06 19.23 54.87
C GLY A 98 -10.03 18.59 55.86
N ILE A 99 -10.53 17.38 55.56
CA ILE A 99 -11.42 16.62 56.46
C ILE A 99 -10.68 16.15 57.72
N LYS A 100 -9.41 15.74 57.59
CA LYS A 100 -8.57 15.35 58.75
C LYS A 100 -8.24 16.50 59.71
N LYS A 101 -8.29 17.76 59.28
CA LYS A 101 -8.07 18.93 60.15
C LYS A 101 -9.31 19.39 60.92
N ARG A 102 -10.50 18.87 60.57
CA ARG A 102 -11.79 19.24 61.19
C ARG A 102 -12.31 18.19 62.19
N LYS A 103 -11.64 17.05 62.32
CA LYS A 103 -11.85 16.06 63.38
C LYS A 103 -10.73 16.17 64.39
#